data_AF-A0A533YNV5-F1
#
_entry.id   AF-A0A533YNV5-F1
#
_cell.length_a   1.000
_cell.length_b   1.000
_cell.length_c   1.000
_cell.angle_alpha   90.00
_cell.angle_beta   90.00
_cell.angle_gamma   90.00
#
_symmetry.space_group_name_H-M   'P 1'
#
loop_
_entity.id
_entity.type
_entity.pdbx_description
1 polymer ?
#
loop_
_entity_poly.entity_id
_entity_poly.type
_entity_poly.pdbx_seq_one_letter_code
_entity_poly.pdbx_strand_id
1 'polypeptide(L)'
;MRFLMNPSGQMEKVVRQIKQVADSPLTVLVQGETGTGKELVARALHQLSDRREKPFVTVDCGAIPDTLIESELFGYEKGAFTGAHQRKVGQFQLAEDGSLFLDEIANLPLSTQAKLLRALQERQVQPLGGKQPGRAGSAKMSTTV
;
A
#
# COMPACT_ATOMS: atom_id res chain seq x y z
N MET A 1 9.80 15.91 9.25
CA MET A 1 8.74 16.89 8.94
C MET A 1 9.24 18.31 8.56
N ARG A 2 10.50 18.50 8.14
CA ARG A 2 11.06 19.84 7.85
C ARG A 2 10.47 20.53 6.59
N PHE A 3 9.88 19.76 5.66
CA PHE A 3 9.28 20.29 4.43
C PHE A 3 7.89 20.94 4.64
N LEU A 4 7.22 20.67 5.77
CA LEU A 4 5.91 21.26 6.11
C LEU A 4 6.04 22.61 6.84
N MET A 5 7.26 23.05 7.15
CA MET A 5 7.51 24.19 8.03
C MET A 5 7.46 25.54 7.30
N ASN A 6 7.54 25.58 5.97
CA ASN A 6 7.35 26.80 5.19
C ASN A 6 6.85 26.48 3.76
N PRO A 7 5.56 26.09 3.61
CA PRO A 7 5.02 25.69 2.33
C PRO A 7 4.81 26.92 1.43
N SER A 8 5.18 26.84 0.15
CA SER A 8 4.65 27.78 -0.85
C SER A 8 3.11 27.65 -0.92
N GLY A 9 2.40 28.64 -1.46
CA GLY A 9 0.92 28.63 -1.47
C GLY A 9 0.27 27.38 -2.12
N GLN A 10 0.99 26.68 -3.01
CA GLN A 10 0.55 25.39 -3.55
C GLN A 10 0.77 24.24 -2.56
N MET A 11 1.91 24.22 -1.87
CA MET A 11 2.19 23.20 -0.86
C MET A 11 1.24 23.35 0.34
N GLU A 12 0.83 24.57 0.71
CA GLU A 12 -0.20 24.75 1.75
C GLU A 12 -1.50 24.01 1.44
N LYS A 13 -1.92 23.99 0.17
CA LYS A 13 -3.12 23.25 -0.26
C LYS A 13 -2.94 21.75 -0.06
N VAL A 14 -1.79 21.21 -0.45
CA VAL A 14 -1.44 19.79 -0.24
C VAL A 14 -1.47 19.46 1.25
N VAL A 15 -0.85 20.29 2.10
CA VAL A 15 -0.86 20.10 3.56
C VAL A 15 -2.29 20.11 4.12
N ARG A 16 -3.16 21.01 3.65
CA ARG A 16 -4.57 21.03 4.07
C ARG A 16 -5.31 19.76 3.64
N GLN A 17 -5.10 19.29 2.41
CA GLN A 17 -5.70 18.05 1.91
C GLN A 17 -5.24 16.84 2.72
N ILE A 18 -3.93 16.73 3.00
CA ILE A 18 -3.37 15.67 3.86
C ILE A 18 -4.09 15.67 5.21
N LYS A 19 -4.19 16.82 5.88
CA LYS A 19 -4.87 16.94 7.18
C LYS A 19 -6.35 16.57 7.13
N GLN A 20 -7.03 16.82 6.01
CA GLN A 20 -8.44 16.48 5.84
C GLN A 20 -8.68 14.97 5.68
N VAL A 21 -7.74 14.26 5.07
CA VAL A 21 -7.94 12.84 4.70
C VAL A 21 -7.11 11.86 5.52
N ALA A 22 -6.20 12.32 6.39
CA ALA A 22 -5.30 11.47 7.17
C ALA A 22 -6.05 10.39 8.00
N ASP A 23 -7.08 10.78 8.76
CA ASP A 23 -7.90 9.87 9.57
C ASP A 23 -8.98 9.11 8.78
N SER A 24 -9.03 9.31 7.47
CA SER A 24 -10.02 8.66 6.63
C SER A 24 -9.70 7.17 6.42
N PRO A 25 -10.73 6.29 6.39
CA PRO A 25 -10.57 4.90 5.99
C PRO A 25 -10.48 4.71 4.47
N LEU A 26 -10.43 5.80 3.70
CA LEU A 26 -10.39 5.76 2.24
C LEU A 26 -8.96 5.51 1.72
N THR A 27 -8.88 4.91 0.54
CA THR A 27 -7.67 4.90 -0.28
C THR A 27 -7.41 6.31 -0.82
N VAL A 28 -6.17 6.77 -0.71
CA VAL A 28 -5.73 8.09 -1.21
C VAL A 28 -4.89 7.88 -2.46
N LEU A 29 -5.07 8.71 -3.48
CA LEU A 29 -4.23 8.74 -4.68
C LEU A 29 -3.41 10.03 -4.69
N VAL A 30 -2.08 9.91 -4.78
CA VAL A 30 -1.08 10.96 -4.75
C VAL A 30 -0.50 11.08 -6.15
N GLN A 31 -0.97 12.08 -6.87
CA GLN A 31 -0.51 12.36 -8.22
C GLN A 31 0.59 13.42 -8.21
N GLY A 32 1.60 13.21 -9.03
CA GLY A 32 2.71 14.13 -9.19
C GLY A 32 3.82 13.51 -10.04
N GLU A 33 4.67 14.36 -10.62
CA GLU A 33 5.80 13.93 -11.43
C GLU A 33 6.80 13.08 -10.62
N THR A 34 7.63 12.31 -11.32
CA THR A 34 8.71 11.54 -10.69
C THR A 34 9.65 12.48 -9.92
N GLY A 35 10.05 12.08 -8.71
CA GLY A 35 10.96 12.89 -7.87
C GLY A 35 10.32 14.06 -7.11
N THR A 36 9.00 14.27 -7.19
CA THR A 36 8.29 15.35 -6.47
C THR A 36 8.05 15.09 -4.98
N GLY A 37 8.54 13.97 -4.44
CA GLY A 37 8.43 13.65 -3.01
C GLY A 37 7.08 13.05 -2.58
N LYS A 38 6.40 12.29 -3.47
CA LYS A 38 5.13 11.60 -3.17
C LYS A 38 5.21 10.71 -1.92
N GLU A 39 6.34 10.05 -1.70
CA GLU A 39 6.58 9.26 -0.49
C GLU A 39 6.48 10.12 0.80
N LEU A 40 6.91 11.39 0.75
CA LEU A 40 6.79 12.31 1.89
C LEU A 40 5.32 12.63 2.20
N VAL A 41 4.47 12.72 1.16
CA VAL A 41 3.03 12.90 1.30
C VAL A 41 2.41 11.66 1.95
N ALA A 42 2.75 10.46 1.48
CA ALA A 42 2.27 9.20 2.06
C ALA A 42 2.69 9.03 3.53
N ARG A 43 3.94 9.36 3.86
CA ARG A 43 4.43 9.36 5.25
C ARG A 43 3.70 10.40 6.10
N ALA A 44 3.41 11.59 5.58
CA ALA A 44 2.66 12.61 6.29
C ALA A 44 1.21 12.17 6.56
N LEU A 45 0.54 11.56 5.57
CA LEU A 45 -0.78 10.96 5.73
C LEU A 45 -0.79 9.93 6.86
N HIS A 46 0.17 9.02 6.87
CA HIS A 46 0.30 8.01 7.91
C HIS A 46 0.56 8.62 9.30
N GLN A 47 1.53 9.54 9.41
CA GLN A 47 1.91 10.18 10.67
C GLN A 47 0.79 11.04 11.29
N LEU A 48 -0.05 11.63 10.45
CA LEU A 48 -1.18 12.47 10.89
C LEU A 48 -2.46 11.67 11.13
N SER A 49 -2.43 10.35 10.92
CA SER A 49 -3.61 9.49 11.08
C SER A 49 -3.64 8.77 12.43
N ASP A 50 -4.82 8.26 12.82
CA ASP A 50 -5.04 7.38 13.98
C ASP A 50 -4.18 6.10 14.00
N ARG A 51 -3.58 5.73 12.86
CA ARG A 51 -2.71 4.55 12.69
C ARG A 51 -1.22 4.88 12.66
N ARG A 52 -0.80 6.08 13.09
CA ARG A 52 0.61 6.51 13.10
C ARG A 52 1.58 5.60 13.89
N GLU A 53 1.05 4.83 14.83
CA GLU A 53 1.82 3.86 15.64
C GLU A 53 1.79 2.44 15.05
N LYS A 54 1.12 2.25 13.91
CA LYS A 54 0.97 0.97 13.20
C LYS A 54 1.99 0.89 12.05
N PRO A 55 2.16 -0.28 11.41
CA PRO A 55 3.11 -0.41 10.32
C PRO A 55 2.87 0.57 9.15
N PHE A 56 3.94 1.13 8.61
CA PHE A 56 3.94 1.85 7.34
C PHE A 56 4.82 1.06 6.36
N VAL A 57 4.19 0.29 5.48
CA VAL A 57 4.86 -0.55 4.50
C VAL A 57 4.90 0.18 3.16
N THR A 58 6.06 0.23 2.53
CA THR A 58 6.26 0.84 1.21
C THR A 58 6.66 -0.22 0.21
N VAL A 59 6.03 -0.20 -0.97
CA VAL A 59 6.35 -1.09 -2.08
C VAL A 59 6.55 -0.25 -3.33
N ASP A 60 7.74 -0.34 -3.90
CA ASP A 60 8.03 0.18 -5.24
C ASP A 60 7.64 -0.90 -6.25
N CYS A 61 6.56 -0.64 -7.00
CA CYS A 61 6.05 -1.60 -7.98
C CYS A 61 6.91 -1.67 -9.25
N GLY A 62 7.74 -0.65 -9.52
CA GLY A 62 8.69 -0.64 -10.64
C GLY A 62 9.98 -1.38 -10.35
N ALA A 63 10.37 -1.50 -9.07
CA ALA A 63 11.62 -2.16 -8.66
C ALA A 63 11.53 -3.69 -8.55
N ILE A 64 10.32 -4.25 -8.48
CA ILE A 64 10.11 -5.70 -8.31
C ILE A 64 9.76 -6.32 -9.67
N PRO A 65 10.41 -7.43 -10.08
CA PRO A 65 10.06 -8.13 -11.31
C PRO A 65 8.58 -8.53 -11.36
N ASP A 66 7.95 -8.39 -12.53
CA ASP A 66 6.55 -8.76 -12.79
C ASP A 66 6.20 -10.19 -12.35
N THR A 67 7.16 -11.10 -12.44
CA THR A 67 7.00 -12.51 -12.05
C THR A 67 6.94 -12.71 -10.53
N LEU A 68 7.39 -11.74 -9.74
CA LEU A 68 7.47 -11.81 -8.29
C LEU A 68 6.49 -10.87 -7.59
N ILE A 69 6.12 -9.74 -8.21
CA ILE A 69 5.32 -8.68 -7.58
C ILE A 69 4.01 -9.20 -6.97
N GLU A 70 3.34 -10.14 -7.64
CA GLU A 70 2.12 -10.74 -7.12
C GLU A 70 2.36 -11.50 -5.80
N SER A 71 3.45 -12.27 -5.76
CA SER A 71 3.83 -13.05 -4.59
C SER A 71 4.38 -12.18 -3.46
N GLU A 72 5.02 -11.05 -3.78
CA GLU A 72 5.44 -10.05 -2.79
C GLU A 72 4.23 -9.38 -2.14
N LEU A 73 3.29 -8.87 -2.95
CA LEU A 73 2.13 -8.14 -2.45
C LEU A 73 1.21 -9.04 -1.61
N PHE A 74 0.85 -10.21 -2.14
CA PHE A 74 -0.20 -11.05 -1.56
C PHE A 74 0.33 -12.23 -0.72
N GLY A 75 1.62 -12.56 -0.84
CA GLY A 75 2.18 -13.74 -0.21
C GLY A 75 1.72 -15.04 -0.87
N TYR A 76 2.22 -16.16 -0.34
CA TYR A 76 1.87 -17.49 -0.85
C TYR A 76 1.98 -18.55 0.25
N GLU A 77 1.17 -19.60 0.10
CA GLU A 77 1.27 -20.80 0.92
C GLU A 77 2.26 -21.81 0.35
N LYS A 78 2.75 -22.71 1.20
CA LYS A 78 3.62 -23.80 0.76
C LYS A 78 2.91 -24.65 -0.31
N GLY A 79 3.59 -24.88 -1.43
CA GLY A 79 3.05 -25.65 -2.55
C GLY A 79 2.11 -24.88 -3.49
N ALA A 80 2.02 -23.55 -3.37
CA ALA A 80 1.23 -22.71 -4.27
C ALA A 80 1.70 -22.77 -5.73
N PHE A 81 3.00 -22.96 -5.96
CA PHE A 81 3.64 -23.10 -7.27
C PHE A 81 4.96 -23.87 -7.12
N THR A 82 5.56 -24.27 -8.25
CA THR A 82 6.88 -24.93 -8.27
C THR A 82 7.94 -24.02 -7.65
N GLY A 83 8.55 -24.44 -6.54
CA GLY A 83 9.53 -23.63 -5.79
C GLY A 83 8.96 -22.94 -4.54
N ALA A 84 7.65 -23.01 -4.29
CA ALA A 84 7.03 -22.54 -3.05
C ALA A 84 7.29 -23.51 -1.87
N HIS A 85 8.55 -23.64 -1.45
CA HIS A 85 8.96 -24.60 -0.43
C HIS A 85 8.49 -24.25 0.99
N GLN A 86 8.21 -22.97 1.22
CA GLN A 86 7.75 -22.43 2.50
C GLN A 86 6.63 -21.40 2.27
N ARG A 87 5.88 -21.07 3.32
CA ARG A 87 4.93 -19.96 3.30
C ARG A 87 5.68 -18.63 3.27
N LYS A 88 5.16 -17.64 2.55
CA LYS A 88 5.61 -16.25 2.58
C LYS A 88 4.44 -15.31 2.90
N VAL A 89 4.65 -14.44 3.87
CA VAL A 89 3.70 -13.36 4.22
C VAL A 89 3.83 -12.23 3.20
N GLY A 90 2.71 -11.74 2.69
CA GLY A 90 2.67 -10.65 1.71
C GLY A 90 2.71 -9.26 2.34
N GLN A 91 3.07 -8.25 1.55
CA GLN A 91 3.16 -6.85 1.98
C GLN A 91 1.83 -6.31 2.52
N PHE A 92 0.70 -6.73 1.95
CA PHE A 92 -0.62 -6.39 2.49
C PHE A 92 -0.79 -6.85 3.93
N GLN A 93 -0.37 -8.06 4.25
CA GLN A 93 -0.48 -8.60 5.60
C GLN A 93 0.54 -7.96 6.55
N LEU A 94 1.72 -7.58 6.08
CA LEU A 94 2.69 -6.82 6.87
C LEU A 94 2.18 -5.40 7.21
N ALA A 95 1.30 -4.84 6.37
CA ALA A 95 0.66 -3.54 6.57
C ALA A 95 -0.65 -3.61 7.37
N GLU A 96 -0.98 -4.76 7.97
CA GLU A 96 -2.19 -4.94 8.76
C GLU A 96 -2.32 -3.89 9.88
N ASP A 97 -3.53 -3.36 10.06
CA ASP A 97 -3.87 -2.17 10.88
C ASP A 97 -3.15 -0.86 10.53
N GLY A 98 -2.23 -0.87 9.56
CA GLY A 98 -1.36 0.24 9.22
C GLY A 98 -1.69 0.89 7.87
N SER A 99 -0.64 1.25 7.14
CA SER A 99 -0.72 1.82 5.80
C SER A 99 0.20 1.08 4.84
N LEU A 100 -0.27 0.89 3.61
CA LEU A 100 0.51 0.38 2.49
C LEU A 100 0.66 1.51 1.47
N PHE A 101 1.89 1.92 1.17
CA PHE A 101 2.18 2.85 0.08
C PHE A 101 2.64 2.06 -1.13
N LEU A 102 1.96 2.21 -2.26
CA LEU A 102 2.28 1.56 -3.53
C LEU A 102 2.82 2.61 -4.49
N ASP A 103 4.15 2.74 -4.57
CA ASP A 103 4.76 3.64 -5.54
C ASP A 103 4.75 3.02 -6.93
N GLU A 104 4.64 3.88 -7.94
CA GLU A 104 4.58 3.49 -9.35
C GLU A 104 3.55 2.39 -9.66
N ILE A 105 2.37 2.44 -9.04
CA ILE A 105 1.29 1.45 -9.20
C ILE A 105 0.93 1.14 -10.67
N ALA A 106 1.17 2.08 -11.58
CA ALA A 106 0.93 1.94 -13.01
C ALA A 106 1.78 0.82 -13.64
N ASN A 107 2.90 0.46 -13.01
CA ASN A 107 3.79 -0.61 -13.43
C ASN A 107 3.30 -2.00 -13.00
N LEU A 108 2.19 -2.12 -12.25
CA LEU A 108 1.65 -3.42 -11.88
C LEU A 108 1.14 -4.19 -13.13
N PRO A 109 1.45 -5.49 -13.26
CA PRO A 109 0.85 -6.34 -14.28
C PRO A 109 -0.69 -6.37 -14.17
N LEU A 110 -1.39 -6.48 -15.31
CA LEU A 110 -2.87 -6.48 -15.34
C LEU A 110 -3.51 -7.54 -14.44
N SER A 111 -2.91 -8.73 -14.36
CA SER A 111 -3.35 -9.80 -13.46
C SER A 111 -3.28 -9.39 -11.99
N THR A 112 -2.19 -8.73 -11.60
CA THR A 112 -1.96 -8.19 -10.25
C THR A 112 -2.93 -7.03 -9.96
N GLN A 113 -3.20 -6.16 -10.93
CA GLN A 113 -4.17 -5.06 -10.79
C GLN A 113 -5.58 -5.58 -10.50
N ALA A 114 -6.02 -6.66 -11.16
CA ALA A 114 -7.33 -7.26 -10.90
C ALA A 114 -7.46 -7.79 -9.46
N LYS A 115 -6.40 -8.41 -8.92
CA LYS A 115 -6.36 -8.86 -7.52
C LYS A 115 -6.29 -7.70 -6.53
N LEU A 116 -5.51 -6.67 -6.85
CA LEU A 116 -5.45 -5.45 -6.07
C LEU A 116 -6.83 -4.81 -5.95
N LEU A 117 -7.59 -4.72 -7.04
CA LEU A 117 -8.94 -4.19 -7.03
C LEU A 117 -9.86 -4.97 -6.07
N ARG A 118 -9.81 -6.31 -6.12
CA ARG A 118 -10.56 -7.16 -5.18
C ARG A 118 -10.13 -6.91 -3.74
N ALA A 119 -8.82 -6.79 -3.50
CA ALA A 119 -8.30 -6.51 -2.16
C ALA A 119 -8.81 -5.18 -1.60
N LEU A 120 -8.87 -4.14 -2.43
CA LEU A 120 -9.41 -2.83 -2.05
C LEU A 120 -10.93 -2.86 -1.82
N GLN A 121 -11.67 -3.59 -2.65
CA GLN A 121 -13.14 -3.70 -2.55
C GLN A 121 -13.59 -4.53 -1.34
N GLU A 122 -12.99 -5.71 -1.15
CA GLU A 122 -13.37 -6.66 -0.11
C GLU A 122 -12.67 -6.40 1.22
N ARG A 123 -11.65 -5.52 1.23
CA ARG A 123 -10.72 -5.28 2.34
C ARG A 123 -10.10 -6.58 2.86
N GLN A 124 -9.85 -7.51 1.95
CA GLN A 124 -9.37 -8.86 2.22
C GLN A 124 -8.34 -9.28 1.19
N VAL A 125 -7.33 -10.04 1.64
CA VAL A 125 -6.24 -10.52 0.79
C VAL A 125 -6.11 -12.02 0.96
N GLN A 126 -6.02 -12.71 -0.18
CA GLN A 126 -5.81 -14.15 -0.23
C GLN A 126 -4.41 -14.45 -0.77
N PRO A 127 -3.58 -15.22 -0.03
CA PRO A 127 -2.29 -15.65 -0.53
C PRO A 127 -2.44 -16.60 -1.70
N LEU A 128 -1.43 -16.64 -2.58
CA LEU A 128 -1.39 -17.59 -3.69
C LEU A 128 -1.44 -19.03 -3.16
N GLY A 129 -2.24 -19.87 -3.82
CA GLY A 129 -2.44 -21.28 -3.43
C GLY A 129 -3.27 -21.50 -2.15
N GLY A 130 -3.72 -20.44 -1.47
CA GLY A 130 -4.59 -20.56 -0.30
C GLY A 130 -6.01 -20.98 -0.70
N LYS A 131 -6.57 -22.02 -0.05
CA LYS A 131 -7.95 -22.50 -0.31
C LYS A 131 -9.05 -21.76 0.47
N GLN A 132 -8.69 -20.94 1.43
CA GLN A 132 -9.60 -20.05 2.16
C GLN A 132 -9.06 -18.63 2.07
N PRO A 133 -9.92 -17.60 1.91
CA PRO A 133 -9.50 -16.25 2.24
C PRO A 133 -9.11 -16.27 3.71
N GLY A 134 -7.81 -16.20 4.00
CA GLY A 134 -7.38 -15.85 5.33
C GLY A 134 -8.06 -14.53 5.66
N ARG A 135 -8.61 -14.37 6.86
CA ARG A 135 -8.94 -13.03 7.36
C ARG A 135 -7.67 -12.21 7.19
N ALA A 136 -7.63 -11.29 6.22
CA ALA A 136 -6.95 -10.05 6.46
C ALA A 136 -7.70 -9.48 7.66
N GLY A 137 -7.11 -9.54 8.87
CA GLY A 137 -7.74 -8.98 10.05
C GLY A 137 -8.12 -7.56 9.68
N SER A 138 -9.42 -7.29 9.76
CA SER A 138 -10.14 -6.11 9.31
C SER A 138 -9.22 -4.98 8.87
N ALA A 139 -8.64 -5.10 7.69
CA ALA A 139 -7.52 -4.26 7.37
C ALA A 139 -8.12 -2.91 7.05
N LYS A 140 -8.00 -1.96 7.99
CA LYS A 140 -8.17 -0.54 7.72
C LYS A 140 -6.96 -0.08 6.89
N MET A 141 -6.75 -0.75 5.75
CA MET A 141 -5.80 -0.35 4.72
C MET A 141 -6.33 0.96 4.15
N SER A 142 -5.73 2.07 4.57
CA SER A 142 -5.64 3.18 3.64
C SER A 142 -4.37 2.91 2.87
N THR A 143 -4.59 2.45 1.65
CA THR A 143 -3.54 2.46 0.66
C THR A 143 -3.35 3.92 0.25
N THR A 144 -2.12 4.40 0.34
CA THR A 144 -1.75 5.60 -0.41
C THR A 144 -1.16 5.10 -1.72
N VAL A 145 -1.87 5.34 -2.81
CA VAL A 145 -1.38 5.21 -4.19
C VAL A 145 -0.77 6.55 -4.58
#